data_AF-X0AUX8-F1
#
_entry.id   AF-X0AUX8-F1
#
_cell.length_a   1.000
_cell.length_b   1.000
_cell.length_c   1.000
_cell.angle_alpha   90.00
_cell.angle_beta   90.00
_cell.angle_gamma   90.00
#
_symmetry.space_group_name_H-M   'P 1'
#
loop_
_entity.id
_entity.type
_entity.pdbx_description
1 polymer ?
#
loop_
_entity_poly.entity_id
_entity_poly.type
_entity_poly.pdbx_seq_one_letter_code
_entity_poly.pdbx_strand_id
1 'polypeptide(L)'
;MPSTPSVQAVTKFLLPRHCRRQFSAETLSCMFRRLPRLEEIALETWDLSDIHYGFSHGYRYAQHLLAASDSFNNFKSMTVFQDHNEYFNAVSRLHREELPRSH
;
A
#
# COMPACT_ATOMS: atom_id res chain seq x y z
N MET A 1 -9.52 -6.85 24.08
CA MET A 1 -9.44 -6.78 22.60
C MET A 1 -9.68 -8.18 22.06
N PRO A 2 -10.70 -8.42 21.23
CA PRO A 2 -10.93 -9.76 20.67
C PRO A 2 -9.72 -10.20 19.83
N SER A 3 -9.26 -11.42 20.04
CA SER A 3 -8.12 -11.99 19.35
C SER A 3 -8.46 -12.29 17.90
N THR A 4 -7.85 -11.57 16.96
CA THR A 4 -7.92 -11.89 15.53
C THR A 4 -7.29 -13.27 15.26
N PRO A 5 -7.89 -14.12 14.41
CA PRO A 5 -7.37 -15.45 14.14
C PRO A 5 -6.00 -15.39 13.45
N SER A 6 -5.11 -16.32 13.79
CA SER A 6 -3.83 -16.51 13.09
C SER A 6 -4.07 -17.38 11.85
N VAL A 7 -3.64 -16.88 10.68
CA VAL A 7 -3.88 -17.56 9.39
C VAL A 7 -2.54 -18.03 8.83
N GLN A 8 -2.31 -19.34 8.84
CA GLN A 8 -1.04 -19.91 8.39
C GLN A 8 -0.93 -20.07 6.87
N ALA A 9 -2.02 -20.01 6.11
CA ALA A 9 -1.98 -20.31 4.67
C ALA A 9 -1.42 -19.16 3.82
N VAL A 10 -1.40 -17.93 4.34
CA VAL A 10 -1.07 -16.75 3.54
C VAL A 10 0.44 -16.57 3.47
N THR A 11 0.99 -16.73 2.27
CA THR A 11 2.41 -16.49 1.96
C THR A 11 2.64 -15.21 1.18
N LYS A 12 1.60 -14.70 0.52
CA LYS A 12 1.64 -13.48 -0.29
C LYS A 12 0.46 -12.57 0.03
N PHE A 13 0.74 -11.29 0.24
CA PHE A 13 -0.27 -10.26 0.46
C PHE A 13 -0.19 -9.19 -0.61
N LEU A 14 -1.28 -8.99 -1.33
CA LEU A 14 -1.45 -7.91 -2.29
C LEU A 14 -2.26 -6.79 -1.63
N LEU A 15 -1.76 -5.56 -1.69
CA LEU A 15 -2.51 -4.36 -1.30
C LEU A 15 -2.86 -3.57 -2.56
N PRO A 16 -4.08 -3.75 -3.10
CA PRO A 16 -4.52 -3.00 -4.25
C PRO A 16 -4.66 -1.52 -3.95
N ARG A 17 -4.57 -0.73 -5.01
CA ARG A 17 -4.68 0.73 -5.01
C ARG A 17 -5.88 1.26 -4.22
N HIS A 18 -7.06 0.68 -4.41
CA HIS A 18 -8.30 1.10 -3.76
C HIS A 18 -8.30 0.82 -2.24
N CYS A 19 -7.67 -0.29 -1.84
CA CYS A 19 -7.57 -0.70 -0.45
C CYS A 19 -6.51 0.10 0.32
N ARG A 20 -5.42 0.53 -0.35
CA ARG A 20 -4.34 1.30 0.29
C ARG A 20 -4.80 2.55 1.04
N ARG A 21 -5.86 3.22 0.58
CA ARG A 21 -6.41 4.43 1.26
C ARG A 21 -7.08 4.11 2.60
N GLN A 22 -7.47 2.86 2.82
CA GLN A 22 -8.25 2.46 3.99
C GLN A 22 -7.37 1.97 5.14
N PHE A 23 -6.08 1.71 4.88
CA PHE A 23 -5.19 1.10 5.87
C PHE A 23 -3.94 1.95 6.11
N SER A 24 -3.70 2.33 7.37
CA SER A 24 -2.42 2.87 7.81
C SER A 24 -1.32 1.79 7.80
N ALA A 25 -0.06 2.21 7.79
CA ALA A 25 1.07 1.28 7.86
C ALA A 25 1.04 0.48 9.17
N GLU A 26 0.68 1.11 10.28
CA GLU A 26 0.53 0.51 11.61
C GLU A 26 -0.56 -0.56 11.62
N THR A 27 -1.71 -0.27 10.99
CA THR A 27 -2.82 -1.24 10.89
C THR A 27 -2.39 -2.48 10.13
N LEU A 28 -1.74 -2.32 8.97
CA LEU A 28 -1.22 -3.44 8.18
C LEU A 28 -0.15 -4.22 8.94
N SER A 29 0.73 -3.54 9.65
CA SER A 29 1.76 -4.16 10.48
C SER A 29 1.13 -5.07 11.54
N CYS A 30 0.07 -4.61 12.22
CA CYS A 30 -0.70 -5.44 13.15
C CYS A 30 -1.37 -6.65 12.48
N MET A 31 -1.85 -6.51 11.24
CA MET A 31 -2.40 -7.63 10.47
C MET A 31 -1.32 -8.65 10.10
N PHE A 32 -0.15 -8.20 9.66
CA PHE A 32 0.94 -9.07 9.22
C PHE A 32 1.51 -9.92 10.36
N ARG A 33 1.49 -9.44 11.61
CA ARG A 33 1.77 -10.29 12.80
C ARG A 33 0.88 -11.53 12.90
N ARG A 34 -0.31 -11.51 12.31
CA ARG A 34 -1.26 -12.63 12.29
C ARG A 34 -1.14 -13.51 11.06
N LEU A 35 -0.21 -13.20 10.16
CA LEU A 35 0.13 -13.96 8.96
C LEU A 35 1.56 -14.51 9.12
N PRO A 36 1.78 -15.49 10.01
CA PRO A 36 3.13 -15.92 10.38
C PRO A 36 3.93 -16.50 9.22
N ARG A 37 3.27 -16.95 8.14
CA ARG A 37 3.91 -17.51 6.94
C ARG A 37 4.00 -16.50 5.80
N LEU A 38 3.71 -15.22 6.04
CA LEU A 38 3.82 -14.17 5.03
C LEU A 38 5.28 -13.97 4.64
N GLU A 39 5.56 -14.14 3.35
CA GLU A 39 6.89 -14.01 2.77
C GLU A 39 6.97 -12.83 1.79
N GLU A 40 5.88 -12.56 1.07
CA GLU A 40 5.83 -11.56 0.01
C GLU A 40 4.74 -10.51 0.24
N ILE A 41 5.08 -9.24 0.05
CA ILE A 41 4.11 -8.14 0.00
C ILE A 41 4.23 -7.43 -1.34
N ALA A 42 3.09 -7.27 -2.01
CA ALA A 42 2.97 -6.51 -3.25
C ALA A 42 2.10 -5.27 -2.98
N LEU A 43 2.67 -4.07 -3.15
CA LEU A 43 2.01 -2.79 -2.92
C LEU A 43 1.77 -2.08 -4.24
N GLU A 44 0.50 -1.79 -4.53
CA GLU A 44 0.13 -0.91 -5.63
C GLU A 44 0.22 0.54 -5.20
N THR A 45 1.11 1.28 -5.88
CA THR A 45 1.24 2.72 -5.65
C THR A 45 0.17 3.50 -6.40
N TRP A 46 -0.24 4.59 -5.75
CA TRP A 46 -1.14 5.58 -6.32
C TRP A 46 -0.28 6.73 -6.84
N ASP A 47 -0.06 6.82 -8.15
CA ASP A 47 0.43 8.05 -8.75
C ASP A 47 -0.68 8.72 -9.53
N LEU A 48 -1.15 9.85 -9.01
CA LEU A 48 -2.15 10.71 -9.67
C LEU A 48 -1.59 12.08 -10.02
N SER A 49 -0.28 12.25 -9.88
CA SER A 49 0.34 13.54 -10.07
C SER A 49 1.60 13.33 -10.86
N ASP A 50 1.66 13.91 -12.06
CA ASP A 50 2.85 14.03 -12.92
C ASP A 50 4.02 14.80 -12.25
N ILE A 51 4.09 14.90 -10.92
CA ILE A 51 5.06 15.73 -10.21
C ILE A 51 5.49 15.02 -8.91
N HIS A 52 6.38 14.03 -9.01
CA HIS A 52 7.33 13.62 -7.96
C HIS A 52 6.77 13.18 -6.57
N TYR A 53 5.46 13.27 -6.34
CA TYR A 53 4.79 13.08 -5.04
C TYR A 53 4.21 11.67 -4.87
N GLY A 54 3.74 11.03 -5.95
CA GLY A 54 3.19 9.67 -5.88
C GLY A 54 4.26 8.62 -5.60
N PHE A 55 5.38 8.69 -6.33
CA PHE A 55 6.53 7.80 -6.11
C PHE A 55 7.11 7.93 -4.70
N SER A 56 7.32 9.16 -4.22
CA SER A 56 7.83 9.41 -2.87
C SER A 56 6.87 8.96 -1.78
N HIS A 57 5.55 9.07 -1.99
CA HIS A 57 4.55 8.62 -1.02
C HIS A 57 4.43 7.09 -0.96
N GLY A 58 4.45 6.40 -2.10
CA GLY A 58 4.45 4.93 -2.14
C GLY A 58 5.69 4.34 -1.46
N TYR A 59 6.85 4.92 -1.75
CA TYR A 59 8.12 4.50 -1.17
C TYR A 59 8.19 4.77 0.35
N ARG A 60 7.78 5.96 0.80
CA ARG A 60 7.69 6.28 2.23
C ARG A 60 6.75 5.34 2.97
N TYR A 61 5.61 5.01 2.38
CA TYR A 61 4.67 4.05 2.99
C TYR A 61 5.29 2.66 3.14
N ALA A 62 5.97 2.17 2.10
CA ALA A 62 6.71 0.91 2.16
C ALA A 62 7.82 0.96 3.23
N GLN A 63 8.55 2.07 3.34
CA GLN A 63 9.57 2.28 4.38
C GLN A 63 8.95 2.25 5.79
N HIS A 64 7.81 2.90 6.01
CA HIS A 64 7.11 2.87 7.30
C HIS A 64 6.62 1.46 7.65
N LEU A 65 6.13 0.71 6.67
CA LEU A 65 5.77 -0.70 6.83
C LEU A 65 6.99 -1.53 7.24
N LEU A 66 8.12 -1.42 6.52
CA LEU A 66 9.35 -2.16 6.80
C LEU A 66 10.00 -1.78 8.13
N ALA A 67 9.91 -0.51 8.53
CA ALA A 67 10.41 -0.02 9.81
C ALA A 67 9.68 -0.66 11.00
N ALA A 68 8.46 -1.17 10.79
CA ALA A 68 7.73 -1.96 11.77
C ALA A 68 8.14 -3.46 11.68
N SER A 69 9.45 -3.71 11.72
CA SER A 69 10.11 -5.00 11.46
C SER A 69 9.61 -6.15 12.33
N ASP A 70 9.18 -5.85 13.56
CA ASP A 70 8.67 -6.83 14.53
C ASP A 70 7.37 -7.52 14.07
N SER A 71 6.82 -7.10 12.93
CA SER A 71 5.61 -7.67 12.34
C SER A 71 5.87 -8.74 11.29
N PHE A 72 7.14 -9.03 10.99
CA PHE A 72 7.56 -9.87 9.88
C PHE A 72 8.43 -11.03 10.36
N ASN A 73 7.85 -12.22 10.51
CA ASN A 73 8.60 -13.39 10.97
C ASN A 73 9.34 -14.12 9.83
N ASN A 74 8.74 -14.20 8.63
CA ASN A 74 9.27 -14.97 7.49
C ASN A 74 9.33 -14.13 6.20
N PHE A 75 9.32 -12.81 6.34
CA PHE A 75 9.25 -11.89 5.21
C PHE A 75 10.54 -11.90 4.39
N LYS A 76 10.41 -12.08 3.09
CA LYS A 76 11.51 -12.19 2.12
C LYS A 76 11.59 -10.99 1.18
N SER A 77 10.45 -10.46 0.74
CA SER A 77 10.46 -9.40 -0.28
C SER A 77 9.23 -8.50 -0.24
N MET A 78 9.48 -7.21 -0.50
CA MET A 78 8.45 -6.23 -0.81
C MET A 78 8.60 -5.79 -2.26
N THR A 79 7.52 -5.87 -3.03
CA THR A 79 7.46 -5.30 -4.37
C THR A 79 6.51 -4.12 -4.35
N VAL A 80 7.03 -2.97 -4.77
CA VAL A 80 6.25 -1.76 -4.96
C VAL A 80 6.11 -1.59 -6.46
N PHE A 81 4.89 -1.63 -6.98
CA PHE A 81 4.66 -1.48 -8.42
C PHE A 81 3.69 -0.35 -8.69
N GLN A 82 3.83 0.22 -9.89
CA GLN A 82 3.04 1.33 -10.36
C GLN A 82 1.88 0.79 -11.19
N ASP A 83 0.66 1.17 -10.83
CA ASP A 83 -0.52 0.87 -11.63
C ASP A 83 -0.56 1.81 -12.85
N HIS A 84 -0.39 1.21 -14.03
CA HIS A 84 -0.46 1.88 -15.32
C HIS A 84 -1.87 1.91 -15.90
N ASN A 85 -2.94 1.77 -15.11
CA ASN A 85 -4.31 1.95 -15.59
C ASN A 85 -4.53 3.40 -16.07
N GLU A 86 -4.19 3.64 -17.34
CA GLU A 86 -4.20 4.94 -18.00
C GLU A 86 -5.60 5.55 -18.01
N TYR A 87 -6.65 4.73 -18.09
CA TYR A 87 -8.03 5.20 -18.08
C TYR A 87 -8.40 5.86 -16.76
N PHE A 88 -8.14 5.18 -15.63
CA PHE A 88 -8.41 5.76 -14.30
C PHE A 88 -7.55 7.00 -14.05
N ASN A 89 -6.29 6.95 -14.48
CA ASN A 89 -5.36 8.08 -14.35
C ASN A 89 -5.83 9.27 -15.21
N ALA A 90 -6.37 9.04 -16.40
CA ALA A 90 -6.95 10.08 -17.26
C ALA A 90 -8.20 10.71 -16.63
N VAL A 91 -9.15 9.90 -16.15
CA VAL A 91 -10.37 10.39 -15.48
C VAL A 91 -10.03 11.22 -14.24
N SER A 92 -9.06 10.77 -13.46
CA SER A 92 -8.61 11.48 -12.26
C SER A 92 -7.87 12.79 -12.56
N ARG A 93 -7.11 12.86 -13.67
CA ARG A 93 -6.47 14.10 -14.13
C ARG A 93 -7.53 15.13 -14.54
N LEU A 94 -8.51 14.73 -15.35
CA LEU A 94 -9.65 15.57 -15.74
C LEU A 94 -10.38 16.14 -14.52
N HIS A 95 -10.73 15.30 -13.56
CA HIS A 95 -11.43 15.73 -12.34
C HIS A 95 -10.60 16.69 -11.46
N ARG A 96 -9.27 16.71 -11.61
CA ARG A 96 -8.37 17.64 -10.89
C ARG A 96 -8.22 18.98 -11.61
N GLU A 97 -8.31 18.99 -12.93
CA GLU A 97 -8.29 20.21 -13.75
C GLU A 97 -9.59 20.99 -13.64
N GLU A 98 -10.72 20.31 -13.42
CA GLU A 98 -12.04 20.92 -13.21
C GLU A 98 -12.22 21.57 -11.83
N LEU A 99 -11.35 21.25 -10.85
CA LEU A 99 -11.40 21.89 -9.54
C LEU A 99 -10.68 23.25 -9.60
N PRO A 100 -11.37 24.36 -9.27
CA PRO A 100 -10.74 25.68 -9.30
C PRO A 100 -9.56 25.70 -8.32
N ARG A 101 -8.41 26.18 -8.79
CA ARG A 101 -7.25 26.42 -7.93
C ARG A 101 -7.63 27.51 -6.93
N SER A 102 -7.92 27.14 -5.70
CA SER A 102 -8.07 28.08 -4.60
C SER A 102 -6.72 28.79 -4.41
N HIS A 103 -6.69 30.09 -4.73
CA HIS A 103 -5.58 30.99 -4.48
C HIS A 103 -5.46 31.34 -2.99
#